data_AF-A0A3B9QKM6-F1
#
_entry.id   AF-A0A3B9QKM6-F1
#
_cell.length_a   1.000
_cell.length_b   1.000
_cell.length_c   1.000
_cell.angle_alpha   90.00
_cell.angle_beta   90.00
_cell.angle_gamma   90.00
#
_symmetry.space_group_name_H-M   'P 1'
#
loop_
_entity.id
_entity.type
_entity.pdbx_description
1 polymer ?
#
loop_
_entity_poly.entity_id
_entity_poly.type
_entity_poly.pdbx_seq_one_letter_code
_entity_poly.pdbx_strand_id
1 'polypeptide(L)'
;AVVERSTPSFSAGLDRPIGQRTLQAIDSQLDLRPLATDPSVKVLINESWMSSRSQFGSPVRLAGLDEPGELVVTDLSSGIPVLTDRRSSREQHGFVGAGEVLVADAYDPHWKLLAGGERLLPELSFGWAMRFESPSDGPAALWYQRPNSIADRAIVQIVLWAVIARLAVSERRKTSRLEVPT
;
A
#
# COMPACT_ATOMS: atom_id res chain seq x y z
N ALA A 1 2.39 -15.06 -5.86
CA ALA A 1 2.71 -16.50 -5.98
C ALA A 1 1.82 -17.26 -5.00
N VAL A 2 1.18 -18.32 -5.46
CA VAL A 2 0.38 -19.18 -4.57
C VAL A 2 1.15 -20.48 -4.36
N VAL A 3 1.34 -20.83 -3.09
CA VAL A 3 2.17 -21.97 -2.68
C VAL A 3 1.26 -23.19 -2.57
N GLU A 4 1.48 -24.17 -3.45
CA GLU A 4 0.74 -25.44 -3.43
C GLU A 4 1.46 -26.50 -2.58
N ARG A 5 2.78 -26.35 -2.44
CA ARG A 5 3.65 -27.19 -1.61
C ARG A 5 4.72 -26.36 -0.92
N SER A 6 4.99 -26.63 0.35
CA SER A 6 5.91 -25.82 1.18
C SER A 6 7.40 -25.91 0.79
N THR A 7 7.79 -26.79 -0.13
CA THR A 7 9.19 -27.04 -0.53
C THR A 7 9.30 -27.44 -2.02
N PRO A 8 10.48 -27.34 -2.66
CA PRO A 8 10.69 -27.64 -4.09
C PRO A 8 10.32 -29.08 -4.47
N SER A 9 10.03 -29.30 -5.76
CA SER A 9 9.51 -30.54 -6.36
C SER A 9 10.35 -31.80 -6.13
N PHE A 10 11.61 -31.67 -5.70
CA PHE A 10 12.55 -32.77 -5.42
C PHE A 10 12.62 -33.20 -3.94
N SER A 11 11.71 -32.73 -3.09
CA SER A 11 11.69 -33.03 -1.65
C SER A 11 10.34 -33.58 -1.18
N ALA A 12 10.34 -34.42 -0.14
CA ALA A 12 9.12 -34.94 0.49
C ALA A 12 8.41 -33.82 1.28
N GLY A 13 7.66 -32.98 0.56
CA GLY A 13 6.90 -31.86 1.12
C GLY A 13 5.52 -32.27 1.66
N LEU A 14 4.91 -31.38 2.43
CA LEU A 14 3.49 -31.47 2.80
C LEU A 14 2.64 -30.86 1.67
N ASP A 15 1.80 -31.69 1.04
CA ASP A 15 0.84 -31.22 0.05
C ASP A 15 -0.28 -30.44 0.74
N ARG A 16 -0.46 -29.18 0.34
CA ARG A 16 -1.58 -28.33 0.76
C ARG A 16 -2.28 -27.81 -0.50
N PRO A 17 -3.08 -28.66 -1.17
CA PRO A 17 -3.75 -28.27 -2.40
C PRO A 17 -4.63 -27.06 -2.15
N ILE A 18 -4.52 -26.07 -3.03
CA ILE A 18 -5.40 -24.91 -3.02
C ILE A 18 -6.82 -25.39 -3.31
N GLY A 19 -7.78 -24.98 -2.48
CA GLY A 19 -9.18 -25.34 -2.70
C GLY A 19 -9.70 -24.85 -4.06
N GLN A 20 -10.54 -25.63 -4.73
CA GLN A 20 -11.04 -25.31 -6.07
C GLN A 20 -11.69 -23.93 -6.19
N ARG A 21 -12.36 -23.45 -5.14
CA ARG A 21 -12.95 -22.10 -5.12
C ARG A 21 -11.91 -21.00 -5.20
N THR A 22 -10.75 -21.18 -4.55
CA THR A 22 -9.66 -20.22 -4.59
C THR A 22 -8.98 -20.23 -5.95
N LEU A 23 -8.81 -21.41 -6.57
CA LEU A 23 -8.31 -21.52 -7.93
C LEU A 23 -9.26 -20.84 -8.94
N GLN A 24 -10.57 -21.11 -8.85
CA GLN A 24 -11.57 -20.44 -9.68
C GLN A 24 -11.58 -18.92 -9.48
N ALA A 25 -11.47 -18.44 -8.25
CA ALA A 25 -11.42 -17.01 -7.96
C ALA A 25 -10.17 -16.33 -8.54
N ILE A 26 -9.04 -17.04 -8.57
CA ILE A 26 -7.79 -16.55 -9.16
C ILE A 26 -7.86 -16.61 -10.69
N ASP A 27 -8.33 -17.71 -11.26
CA ASP A 27 -8.46 -17.88 -12.71
C ASP A 27 -9.58 -16.99 -13.29
N SER A 28 -10.51 -16.50 -12.46
CA SER A 28 -11.52 -15.51 -12.85
C SER A 28 -10.99 -14.08 -12.93
N GLN A 29 -9.76 -13.81 -12.48
CA GLN A 29 -9.16 -12.49 -12.60
C GLN A 29 -8.67 -12.30 -14.04
N LEU A 30 -9.21 -11.28 -14.73
CA LEU A 30 -8.94 -11.00 -16.15
C LEU A 30 -7.49 -10.60 -16.43
N ASP A 31 -6.72 -10.35 -15.38
CA ASP A 31 -5.44 -9.71 -15.42
C ASP A 31 -4.29 -10.64 -15.08
N LEU A 32 -4.50 -11.90 -14.71
CA LEU A 32 -3.41 -12.79 -14.30
C LEU A 32 -3.02 -13.77 -15.42
N ARG A 33 -1.75 -13.74 -15.85
CA ARG A 33 -1.14 -14.79 -16.69
C ARG A 33 -0.18 -15.67 -15.87
N PRO A 34 -0.13 -16.99 -16.08
CA PRO A 34 0.92 -17.84 -15.52
C PRO A 34 2.30 -17.47 -16.09
N LEU A 35 3.27 -17.14 -15.23
CA LEU A 35 4.66 -16.84 -15.59
C LEU A 35 5.54 -18.10 -15.55
N ALA A 36 5.31 -18.96 -14.56
CA ALA A 36 5.99 -20.25 -14.41
C ALA A 36 5.09 -21.21 -13.63
N THR A 37 5.04 -22.45 -14.12
CA THR A 37 4.26 -23.53 -13.50
C THR A 37 5.26 -24.58 -13.00
N ASP A 38 5.67 -24.48 -11.73
CA ASP A 38 6.28 -25.62 -11.03
C ASP A 38 5.14 -26.40 -10.34
N PRO A 39 5.19 -27.74 -10.24
CA PRO A 39 4.18 -28.51 -9.51
C PRO A 39 3.99 -28.10 -8.05
N SER A 40 4.93 -27.34 -7.48
CA SER A 40 4.95 -26.88 -6.10
C SER A 40 4.45 -25.44 -5.95
N VAL A 41 4.50 -24.62 -7.01
CA VAL A 41 4.19 -23.19 -6.99
C VAL A 41 3.63 -22.71 -8.34
N LYS A 42 2.44 -22.10 -8.32
CA LYS A 42 1.90 -21.33 -9.44
C LYS A 42 2.33 -19.87 -9.31
N VAL A 43 3.20 -19.41 -10.20
CA VAL A 43 3.59 -18.00 -10.30
C VAL A 43 2.71 -17.34 -11.35
N LEU A 44 1.90 -16.38 -10.91
CA LEU A 44 1.03 -15.57 -11.77
C LEU A 44 1.66 -14.17 -11.85
N ILE A 45 1.78 -13.65 -13.06
CA ILE A 45 2.09 -12.27 -13.35
C ILE A 45 0.79 -11.54 -13.69
N ASN A 46 0.61 -10.35 -13.13
CA ASN A 46 -0.48 -9.49 -13.55
C ASN A 46 -0.10 -8.80 -14.87
N GLU A 47 -0.85 -9.09 -15.94
CA GLU A 47 -0.75 -8.51 -17.28
C GLU A 47 -1.73 -7.35 -17.52
N SER A 48 -2.79 -7.20 -16.72
CA SER A 48 -3.52 -5.93 -16.71
C SER A 48 -2.81 -5.00 -15.72
N TRP A 49 -1.90 -4.18 -16.24
CA TRP A 49 -1.93 -2.75 -15.96
C TRP A 49 -0.62 -2.03 -16.32
N MET A 50 -0.76 -0.73 -16.53
CA MET A 50 0.29 0.26 -16.32
C MET A 50 1.01 0.03 -14.98
N SER A 51 2.30 0.35 -14.89
CA SER A 51 2.98 0.35 -13.59
C SER A 51 2.21 1.19 -12.56
N SER A 52 2.05 0.65 -11.34
CA SER A 52 1.50 1.34 -10.15
C SER A 52 1.92 2.79 -10.01
N ARG A 53 3.15 3.06 -10.45
CA ARG A 53 3.82 4.33 -10.42
C ARG A 53 4.46 4.49 -11.79
N SER A 54 3.97 5.45 -12.55
CA SER A 54 4.39 5.68 -13.92
C SER A 54 4.65 7.16 -14.12
N GLN A 55 5.71 7.46 -14.84
CA GLN A 55 5.98 8.81 -15.31
C GLN A 55 5.50 8.99 -16.74
N PHE A 56 4.94 10.17 -16.98
CA PHE A 56 4.50 10.63 -18.27
C PHE A 56 5.29 11.87 -18.67
N GLY A 57 5.86 11.83 -19.87
CA GLY A 57 6.38 13.01 -20.54
C GLY A 57 5.31 13.64 -21.42
N SER A 58 5.64 14.81 -21.99
CA SER A 58 4.82 15.40 -23.05
C SER A 58 4.60 14.39 -24.20
N PRO A 59 3.37 14.24 -24.73
CA PRO A 59 2.23 15.15 -24.61
C PRO A 59 1.16 14.76 -23.58
N VAL A 60 1.32 13.67 -22.83
CA VAL A 60 0.27 13.20 -21.90
C VAL A 60 0.18 14.18 -20.74
N ARG A 61 -1.01 14.75 -20.54
CA ARG A 61 -1.34 15.62 -19.40
C ARG A 61 -2.42 14.96 -18.56
N LEU A 62 -2.08 14.62 -17.33
CA LEU A 62 -2.92 14.01 -16.30
C LEU A 62 -3.64 15.08 -15.47
N ALA A 63 -3.13 16.30 -15.45
CA ALA A 63 -3.78 17.45 -14.84
C ALA A 63 -5.14 17.76 -15.49
N GLY A 64 -6.16 17.89 -14.63
CA GLY A 64 -7.54 18.17 -15.04
C GLY A 64 -8.34 16.96 -15.50
N LEU A 65 -7.74 15.77 -15.48
CA LEU A 65 -8.50 14.52 -15.59
C LEU A 65 -9.02 14.21 -14.19
N ASP A 66 -10.25 14.58 -13.88
CA ASP A 66 -10.85 14.43 -12.54
C ASP A 66 -11.99 13.42 -12.50
N GLU A 67 -12.32 12.78 -13.63
CA GLU A 67 -13.43 11.83 -13.73
C GLU A 67 -12.93 10.41 -14.05
N PRO A 68 -13.48 9.35 -13.42
CA PRO A 68 -13.05 7.98 -13.68
C PRO A 68 -13.20 7.54 -15.14
N GLY A 69 -14.17 8.10 -15.86
CA GLY A 69 -14.41 7.79 -17.28
C GLY A 69 -13.26 8.22 -18.20
N GLU A 70 -12.45 9.19 -17.78
CA GLU A 70 -11.32 9.69 -18.57
C GLU A 70 -10.18 8.67 -18.66
N LEU A 71 -10.11 7.75 -17.70
CA LEU A 71 -9.14 6.65 -17.71
C LEU A 71 -9.34 5.72 -18.92
N VAL A 72 -10.57 5.64 -19.45
CA VAL A 72 -10.91 4.76 -20.58
C VAL A 72 -10.45 5.33 -21.92
N VAL A 73 -10.41 6.66 -22.03
CA VAL A 73 -10.11 7.37 -23.28
C VAL A 73 -8.68 7.91 -23.34
N THR A 74 -8.00 7.97 -22.21
CA THR A 74 -6.62 8.45 -22.12
C THR A 74 -5.66 7.33 -22.47
N ASP A 75 -4.81 7.55 -23.47
CA ASP A 75 -3.73 6.62 -23.78
C ASP A 75 -2.58 6.77 -22.77
N LEU A 76 -2.45 5.77 -21.91
CA LEU A 76 -1.44 5.70 -20.86
C LEU A 76 -0.32 4.69 -21.19
N SER A 77 -0.29 4.17 -22.41
CA SER A 77 0.70 3.16 -22.85
C SER A 77 2.14 3.68 -22.87
N SER A 78 2.32 5.00 -22.94
CA SER A 78 3.63 5.67 -22.91
C SER A 78 4.23 5.80 -21.51
N GLY A 79 3.51 5.38 -20.46
CA GLY A 79 3.94 5.51 -19.07
C GLY A 79 5.20 4.68 -18.78
N ILE A 80 6.23 5.34 -18.25
CA ILE A 80 7.49 4.70 -17.87
C ILE A 80 7.43 4.31 -16.38
N PRO A 81 7.69 3.05 -16.00
CA PRO A 81 7.71 2.65 -14.59
C PRO A 81 8.76 3.41 -13.79
N VAL A 82 8.34 4.02 -12.68
CA VAL A 82 9.22 4.75 -11.75
C VAL A 82 9.03 4.26 -10.31
N LEU A 83 9.91 4.69 -9.39
CA LEU A 83 9.82 4.33 -7.97
C LEU A 83 9.72 2.81 -7.74
N THR A 84 10.63 2.08 -8.39
CA THR A 84 10.62 0.61 -8.47
C THR A 84 11.23 -0.06 -7.23
N ASP A 85 12.02 0.67 -6.43
CA ASP A 85 12.61 0.16 -5.19
C ASP A 85 11.61 0.30 -4.03
N ARG A 86 10.78 -0.74 -3.87
CA ARG A 86 9.80 -0.80 -2.78
C ARG A 86 10.47 -1.22 -1.47
N ARG A 87 10.65 -0.27 -0.56
CA ARG A 87 11.17 -0.52 0.80
C ARG A 87 10.07 -0.99 1.76
N SER A 88 8.88 -0.41 1.67
CA SER A 88 7.72 -0.82 2.46
C SER A 88 6.39 -0.58 1.73
N SER A 89 5.26 -0.81 2.41
CA SER A 89 3.95 -0.37 1.90
C SER A 89 3.78 1.16 1.91
N ARG A 90 4.59 1.88 2.69
CA ARG A 90 4.48 3.33 2.90
C ARG A 90 5.68 4.11 2.37
N GLU A 91 6.61 3.44 1.70
CA GLU A 91 7.87 4.04 1.27
C GLU A 91 8.42 3.32 0.06
N GLN A 92 8.70 4.09 -0.99
CA GLN A 92 9.24 3.62 -2.26
C GLN A 92 10.26 4.64 -2.77
N HIS A 93 11.32 4.12 -3.38
CA HIS A 93 12.43 4.90 -3.91
C HIS A 93 12.65 4.57 -5.37
N GLY A 94 13.34 5.45 -6.08
CA GLY A 94 13.75 5.21 -7.45
C GLY A 94 14.09 6.51 -8.15
N PHE A 95 14.16 6.46 -9.48
CA PHE A 95 14.35 7.65 -10.29
C PHE A 95 13.01 8.11 -10.86
N VAL A 96 12.86 9.42 -10.95
CA VAL A 96 11.82 10.10 -11.73
C VAL A 96 12.52 11.16 -12.60
N GLY A 97 12.02 11.39 -13.79
CA GLY A 97 12.34 12.52 -14.65
C GLY A 97 11.56 13.79 -14.24
N ALA A 98 11.67 14.83 -15.05
CA ALA A 98 10.78 15.98 -14.98
C ALA A 98 9.41 15.66 -15.61
N GLY A 99 8.32 16.22 -15.06
CA GLY A 99 6.95 16.05 -15.53
C GLY A 99 6.07 15.22 -14.59
N GLU A 100 4.95 14.72 -15.12
CA GLU A 100 3.90 14.13 -14.29
C GLU A 100 4.21 12.69 -13.90
N VAL A 101 4.05 12.40 -12.60
CA VAL A 101 4.14 11.07 -12.03
C VAL A 101 2.76 10.66 -11.55
N LEU A 102 2.17 9.64 -12.18
CA LEU A 102 0.93 9.02 -11.75
C LEU A 102 1.22 7.93 -10.74
N VAL A 103 0.44 7.91 -9.67
CA VAL A 103 0.38 6.83 -8.69
C VAL A 103 -1.04 6.29 -8.68
N ALA A 104 -1.21 5.07 -9.18
CA ALA A 104 -2.47 4.35 -9.27
C ALA A 104 -2.90 3.75 -7.92
N ASP A 105 -2.83 4.55 -6.86
CA ASP A 105 -3.41 4.28 -5.54
C ASP A 105 -4.47 5.35 -5.26
N ALA A 106 -5.41 5.01 -4.37
CA ALA A 106 -6.46 5.94 -3.95
C ALA A 106 -5.88 7.25 -3.40
N TYR A 107 -6.48 8.37 -3.80
CA TYR A 107 -6.07 9.71 -3.39
C TYR A 107 -6.06 9.83 -1.87
N ASP A 108 -4.88 10.12 -1.32
CA ASP A 108 -4.71 10.45 0.09
C ASP A 108 -3.70 11.61 0.22
N PRO A 109 -4.10 12.76 0.81
CA PRO A 109 -3.24 13.93 0.95
C PRO A 109 -2.02 13.71 1.85
N HIS A 110 -1.93 12.57 2.54
CA HIS A 110 -0.80 12.22 3.39
C HIS A 110 0.37 11.60 2.61
N TRP A 111 0.17 11.20 1.35
CA TRP A 111 1.30 10.88 0.50
C TRP A 111 2.12 12.13 0.16
N LYS A 112 3.42 11.94 -0.02
CA LYS A 112 4.39 12.98 -0.40
C LYS A 112 5.41 12.37 -1.35
N LEU A 113 5.79 13.14 -2.37
CA LEU A 113 6.89 12.82 -3.27
C LEU A 113 8.03 13.80 -3.01
N LEU A 114 9.26 13.30 -2.94
CA LEU A 114 10.49 14.09 -2.83
C LEU A 114 11.20 13.92 -4.15
N ALA A 115 11.30 14.98 -4.93
CA ALA A 115 12.00 15.01 -6.21
C ALA A 115 12.68 16.38 -6.35
N GLY A 116 13.89 16.41 -6.90
CA GLY A 116 14.64 17.67 -7.04
C GLY A 116 14.94 18.40 -5.71
N GLY A 117 14.91 17.68 -4.57
CA GLY A 117 15.06 18.27 -3.24
C GLY A 117 13.79 18.93 -2.67
N GLU A 118 12.69 18.93 -3.43
CA GLU A 118 11.43 19.54 -3.04
C GLU A 118 10.40 18.49 -2.63
N ARG A 119 9.56 18.84 -1.65
CA ARG A 119 8.44 17.99 -1.22
C ARG A 119 7.17 18.40 -1.94
N LEU A 120 6.69 17.51 -2.77
CA LEU A 120 5.52 17.69 -3.63
C LEU A 120 4.29 17.08 -2.96
N LEU A 121 3.18 17.79 -3.08
CA LEU A 121 1.87 17.36 -2.62
C LEU A 121 1.17 16.57 -3.73
N PRO A 122 0.34 15.57 -3.38
CA PRO A 122 -0.46 14.86 -4.36
C PRO A 122 -1.57 15.77 -4.88
N GLU A 123 -1.82 15.68 -6.17
CA GLU A 123 -3.00 16.26 -6.83
C GLU A 123 -3.90 15.12 -7.32
N LEU A 124 -5.20 15.38 -7.42
CA LEU A 124 -6.16 14.38 -7.89
C LEU A 124 -5.94 14.12 -9.40
N SER A 125 -6.14 12.87 -9.79
CA SER A 125 -6.20 12.46 -11.20
C SER A 125 -7.19 11.30 -11.36
N PHE A 126 -7.91 11.27 -12.49
CA PHE A 126 -9.00 10.35 -12.81
C PHE A 126 -10.09 10.24 -11.73
N GLY A 127 -10.22 11.23 -10.86
CA GLY A 127 -11.18 11.23 -9.76
C GLY A 127 -10.86 10.28 -8.60
N TRP A 128 -9.77 9.52 -8.67
CA TRP A 128 -9.41 8.55 -7.63
C TRP A 128 -7.90 8.37 -7.42
N ALA A 129 -7.09 8.58 -8.45
CA ALA A 129 -5.65 8.40 -8.41
C ALA A 129 -4.93 9.65 -7.94
N MET A 130 -3.64 9.51 -7.63
CA MET A 130 -2.77 10.61 -7.30
C MET A 130 -1.84 10.92 -8.47
N ARG A 131 -1.58 12.20 -8.70
CA ARG A 131 -0.48 12.65 -9.54
C ARG A 131 0.43 13.62 -8.78
N PHE A 132 1.66 13.72 -9.24
CA PHE A 132 2.65 14.67 -8.76
C PHE A 132 3.36 15.30 -9.96
N GLU A 133 3.69 16.58 -9.88
CA GLU A 133 4.52 17.26 -10.88
C GLU A 133 5.98 17.29 -10.41
N SER A 134 6.83 16.46 -11.01
CA SER A 134 8.25 16.43 -10.68
C SER A 134 8.99 17.58 -11.40
N PRO A 135 9.64 18.51 -10.67
CA PRO A 135 10.26 19.69 -11.28
C PRO A 135 11.56 19.37 -12.02
N SER A 136 12.24 18.27 -11.68
CA SER A 136 13.51 17.87 -12.25
C SER A 136 13.64 16.36 -12.32
N ASP A 137 14.60 15.90 -13.12
CA ASP A 137 15.05 14.53 -13.13
C ASP A 137 15.96 14.24 -11.93
N GLY A 138 15.91 12.99 -11.44
CA GLY A 138 16.80 12.51 -10.39
C GLY A 138 16.20 11.47 -9.46
N PRO A 139 16.93 11.17 -8.37
CA PRO A 139 16.43 10.31 -7.30
C PRO A 139 15.19 10.90 -6.65
N ALA A 140 14.21 10.06 -6.41
CA ALA A 140 12.98 10.41 -5.73
C ALA A 140 12.55 9.35 -4.72
N ALA A 141 11.81 9.83 -3.73
CA ALA A 141 11.19 9.01 -2.71
C ALA A 141 9.72 9.38 -2.57
N LEU A 142 8.85 8.37 -2.60
CA LEU A 142 7.44 8.47 -2.28
C LEU A 142 7.24 7.89 -0.89
N TRP A 143 6.60 8.64 0.01
CA TRP A 143 6.31 8.15 1.35
C TRP A 143 4.97 8.62 1.89
N TYR A 144 4.42 7.83 2.82
CA TYR A 144 3.20 8.12 3.52
C TYR A 144 3.48 8.83 4.85
N GLN A 145 3.03 10.07 4.98
CA GLN A 145 3.12 10.85 6.21
C GLN A 145 1.97 10.51 7.15
N ARG A 146 2.26 9.76 8.22
CA ARG A 146 1.23 9.34 9.17
C ARG A 146 0.55 10.57 9.83
N PRO A 147 -0.80 10.65 9.85
CA PRO A 147 -1.50 11.72 10.55
C PRO A 147 -1.21 11.66 12.07
N ASN A 148 -0.96 12.80 12.69
CA ASN A 148 -0.67 12.90 14.13
C ASN A 148 -1.85 12.44 15.01
N SER A 149 -3.09 12.54 14.51
CA SER A 149 -4.32 12.21 15.23
C SER A 149 -4.43 10.75 15.69
N ILE A 150 -3.69 9.84 15.05
CA ILE A 150 -3.66 8.42 15.45
C ILE A 150 -2.84 8.25 16.74
N ALA A 151 -1.73 9.00 16.89
CA ALA A 151 -0.92 8.97 18.11
C ALA A 151 -1.71 9.54 19.30
N ASP A 152 -2.48 10.62 19.07
CA ASP A 152 -3.30 11.26 20.10
C ASP A 152 -4.34 10.29 20.68
N ARG A 153 -5.02 9.51 19.83
CA ARG A 153 -6.00 8.51 20.28
C ARG A 153 -5.37 7.39 21.12
N ALA A 154 -4.18 6.93 20.72
CA ALA A 154 -3.46 5.91 21.48
C ALA A 154 -3.06 6.43 22.88
N ILE A 155 -2.60 7.68 22.97
CA ILE A 155 -2.25 8.32 24.25
C ILE A 155 -3.49 8.43 25.13
N VAL A 156 -4.62 8.91 24.60
CA VAL A 156 -5.89 8.99 25.34
C VAL A 156 -6.30 7.62 25.87
N GLN A 157 -6.19 6.58 25.06
CA GLN A 157 -6.52 5.22 25.48
C GLN A 157 -5.59 4.72 26.61
N ILE A 158 -4.29 4.98 26.53
CA ILE A 158 -3.32 4.64 27.59
C ILE A 158 -3.67 5.35 28.90
N VAL A 159 -3.99 6.64 28.83
CA VAL A 159 -4.38 7.44 30.00
C VAL A 159 -5.66 6.89 30.63
N LEU A 160 -6.67 6.55 29.80
CA LEU A 160 -7.93 5.99 30.28
C LEU A 160 -7.71 4.65 31.00
N TRP A 161 -6.90 3.76 30.44
CA TRP A 161 -6.56 2.49 31.08
C TRP A 161 -5.80 2.68 32.39
N ALA A 162 -4.88 3.65 32.47
CA ALA A 162 -4.16 3.96 33.70
C ALA A 162 -5.11 4.44 34.81
N VAL A 163 -6.12 5.27 34.47
CA VAL A 163 -7.15 5.71 35.41
C VAL A 163 -7.99 4.54 35.90
N ILE A 164 -8.48 3.69 34.99
CA ILE A 164 -9.27 2.49 35.33
C ILE A 164 -8.47 1.56 36.25
N ALA A 165 -7.20 1.28 35.91
CA ALA A 165 -6.32 0.45 36.72
C ALA A 165 -6.11 1.04 38.12
N ARG A 166 -5.90 2.35 38.23
CA ARG A 166 -5.74 3.04 39.52
C ARG A 166 -7.00 2.94 40.38
N LEU A 167 -8.18 3.15 39.79
CA LEU A 167 -9.46 3.02 40.49
C LEU A 167 -9.67 1.58 40.96
N ALA A 168 -9.45 0.58 40.10
CA ALA A 168 -9.58 -0.83 40.45
C ALA A 168 -8.65 -1.26 41.58
N VAL A 169 -7.39 -0.79 41.59
CA VAL A 169 -6.43 -1.04 42.69
C VAL A 169 -6.88 -0.35 43.97
N SER A 170 -7.42 0.87 43.89
CA SER A 170 -7.88 1.61 45.07
C SER A 170 -9.09 0.94 45.74
N GLU A 171 -10.03 0.41 44.96
CA GLU A 171 -11.21 -0.31 45.47
C GLU A 171 -10.81 -1.63 46.12
N ARG A 172 -9.94 -2.43 45.48
CA ARG A 172 -9.42 -3.67 46.09
C ARG A 172 -8.71 -3.45 47.43
N ARG A 173 -7.95 -2.36 47.57
CA ARG A 173 -7.26 -2.02 48.83
C ARG A 173 -8.23 -1.62 49.95
N LYS A 174 -9.38 -1.01 49.62
CA LYS A 174 -10.40 -0.69 50.62
C LYS A 174 -11.09 -1.94 51.14
N THR A 175 -11.45 -2.88 50.26
CA THR A 175 -12.11 -4.14 50.65
C THR A 175 -11.21 -5.02 51.53
N SER A 176 -9.93 -5.17 51.17
CA SER A 176 -8.98 -5.96 51.95
C SER A 176 -8.70 -5.40 53.36
N ARG A 177 -8.91 -4.09 53.58
CA ARG A 177 -8.72 -3.46 54.90
C ARG A 177 -9.94 -3.64 55.82
N LEU A 178 -11.11 -3.95 55.26
CA LEU A 178 -12.36 -4.20 56.02
C LEU A 178 -12.49 -5.66 56.49
N GLU A 179 -11.69 -6.59 55.95
CA GLU A 179 -11.73 -8.03 56.27
C GLU A 179 -10.72 -8.47 57.35
N VAL A 180 -10.23 -7.58 58.21
CA VAL A 180 -9.47 -7.99 59.41
C VAL A 180 -10.32 -7.77 60.68
N PRO A 181 -11.16 -8.73 61.09
CA PRO A 181 -11.59 -8.88 62.47
C PRO A 181 -10.62 -9.78 63.24
N THR A 182 -10.22 -9.31 64.42
CA THR A 182 -9.59 -10.04 65.54
C THR A 182 -10.32 -11.31 65.93
#